data_AF-A0A399T482-F1
#
_entry.id   AF-A0A399T482-F1
#
_cell.length_a   1.000
_cell.length_b   1.000
_cell.length_c   1.000
_cell.angle_alpha   90.00
_cell.angle_beta   90.00
_cell.angle_gamma   90.00
#
_symmetry.space_group_name_H-M   'P 1'
#
loop_
_entity.id
_entity.type
_entity.pdbx_description
1 polymer ?
#
loop_
_entity_poly.entity_id
_entity_poly.type
_entity_poly.pdbx_seq_one_letter_code
_entity_poly.pdbx_strand_id
1 'polypeptide(L)'
;GSAPTADPQDPAATATAPAPDADDRAGRGFFDLLVQDARQASAESIGDEEDRAFYKLSVPKRMVIMLGGPAMNFLLAILLFAVVLCGFGVTTPTTTVGQVNACIVPAGSTASADAATCPAGAPAAPGAAAGLQPGDTIVSIDGTPITAWDQVTGIVQVSAGTELDVVVERDGARETLAITPVLTQQAVIGSRGAPEVDEQGNPVTREVGLIGFSPTQAVQQQPLSAAFTTTGENMAAVGNLILNLPQRLVDVGRAAFGGGERDPNGPMSVVGVGRVAGEIASLDETPVASRASAMIGLVASLNVALGMINLLPLLPLDGGHVLGAIVEGVRRFLAKLSGRRDPGPVDVAKLMPVTFVVVILFGAMSALLIFADLVNPVRLT
;
A
#
# COMPACT_ATOMS: atom_id res chain seq x y z
N GLY A 1 -19.81 83.33 -20.69
CA GLY A 1 -19.99 82.30 -19.66
C GLY A 1 -19.29 81.06 -20.13
N SER A 2 -18.17 80.75 -19.47
CA SER A 2 -17.44 79.47 -19.32
C SER A 2 -17.76 78.29 -20.26
N ALA A 3 -16.68 77.81 -20.91
CA ALA A 3 -16.57 76.60 -21.73
C ALA A 3 -16.78 75.29 -20.94
N PRO A 4 -17.10 74.16 -21.62
CA PRO A 4 -17.12 72.82 -21.03
C PRO A 4 -15.81 72.05 -21.31
N THR A 5 -15.65 70.91 -20.61
CA THR A 5 -14.66 69.82 -20.77
C THR A 5 -13.36 69.88 -19.95
N ALA A 6 -13.27 69.01 -18.95
CA ALA A 6 -12.19 68.02 -18.73
C ALA A 6 -12.35 67.39 -17.33
N ASP A 7 -12.57 66.08 -17.29
CA ASP A 7 -12.51 65.24 -16.10
C ASP A 7 -11.02 64.95 -15.80
N PRO A 8 -10.50 65.08 -14.56
CA PRO A 8 -9.08 64.92 -14.30
C PRO A 8 -8.69 63.44 -14.24
N GLN A 9 -7.78 63.03 -15.13
CA GLN A 9 -7.01 61.80 -15.01
C GLN A 9 -6.16 61.84 -13.72
N ASP A 10 -6.31 60.82 -12.88
CA ASP A 10 -5.44 60.55 -11.73
C ASP A 10 -4.30 59.59 -12.16
N PRO A 11 -3.01 59.98 -12.13
CA PRO A 11 -1.91 59.12 -12.50
C PRO A 11 -1.41 58.38 -11.26
N ALA A 12 -2.01 57.24 -10.92
CA ALA A 12 -1.42 56.30 -9.97
C ALA A 12 -0.24 55.58 -10.65
N ALA A 13 0.93 56.22 -10.58
CA ALA A 13 2.21 55.63 -10.94
C ALA A 13 2.44 54.36 -10.11
N THR A 14 2.46 53.21 -10.79
CA THR A 14 2.85 51.92 -10.24
C THR A 14 4.34 52.00 -9.89
N ALA A 15 4.63 52.24 -8.61
CA ALA A 15 6.00 52.21 -8.09
C ALA A 15 6.52 50.77 -8.19
N THR A 16 7.15 50.46 -9.32
CA THR A 16 7.88 49.22 -9.52
C THR A 16 9.10 49.27 -8.59
N ALA A 17 9.23 48.31 -7.68
CA ALA A 17 10.41 48.17 -6.83
C ALA A 17 11.67 48.13 -7.73
N PRO A 18 12.79 48.79 -7.33
CA PRO A 18 13.98 48.81 -8.16
C PRO A 18 14.49 47.37 -8.34
N ALA A 19 14.68 46.97 -9.60
CA ALA A 19 15.35 45.73 -9.94
C ALA A 19 16.77 45.78 -9.34
N PRO A 20 17.25 44.71 -8.69
CA PRO A 20 18.61 44.68 -8.18
C PRO A 20 19.60 44.80 -9.35
N ASP A 21 20.63 45.63 -9.15
CA ASP A 21 21.67 45.93 -10.14
C ASP A 21 22.28 44.64 -10.71
N ALA A 22 22.49 44.63 -12.04
CA ALA A 22 23.04 43.49 -12.77
C ALA A 22 24.44 43.04 -12.26
N ASP A 23 25.15 43.91 -11.55
CA ASP A 23 26.45 43.63 -10.94
C ASP A 23 26.34 42.64 -9.76
N ASP A 24 25.18 42.52 -9.13
CA ASP A 24 24.96 41.69 -7.95
C ASP A 24 24.71 40.20 -8.31
N ARG A 25 24.50 39.92 -9.60
CA ARG A 25 24.37 38.56 -10.17
C ARG A 25 25.71 37.93 -10.54
N ALA A 26 26.76 38.73 -10.73
CA ALA A 26 28.02 38.30 -11.32
C ALA A 26 28.93 37.46 -10.38
N GLY A 27 28.58 37.31 -9.11
CA GLY A 27 29.39 36.58 -8.11
C GLY A 27 28.68 35.45 -7.37
N ARG A 28 27.41 35.14 -7.69
CA ARG A 28 26.61 34.16 -6.94
C ARG A 28 26.64 32.78 -7.60
N GLY A 29 26.76 31.73 -6.78
CA GLY A 29 26.71 30.36 -7.28
C GLY A 29 25.35 30.03 -7.89
N PHE A 30 25.31 29.09 -8.84
CA PHE A 30 24.09 28.63 -9.52
C PHE A 30 22.91 28.34 -8.56
N PHE A 31 23.20 27.81 -7.37
CA PHE A 31 22.21 27.53 -6.34
C PHE A 31 21.61 28.78 -5.68
N ASP A 32 22.39 29.85 -5.50
CA ASP A 32 21.90 31.12 -4.95
C ASP A 32 20.96 31.82 -5.94
N LEU A 33 21.27 31.71 -7.24
CA LEU A 33 20.42 32.22 -8.32
C LEU A 33 19.08 31.45 -8.38
N LEU A 34 19.11 30.12 -8.28
CA LEU A 34 17.88 29.31 -8.19
C LEU A 34 17.02 29.63 -6.98
N VAL A 35 17.63 29.89 -5.81
CA VAL A 35 16.90 30.28 -4.60
C VAL A 35 16.25 31.66 -4.77
N GLN A 36 16.89 32.59 -5.47
CA GLN A 36 16.32 33.91 -5.75
C GLN A 36 15.19 33.85 -6.75
N ASP A 37 15.34 33.11 -7.85
CA ASP A 37 14.27 32.92 -8.83
C ASP A 37 13.03 32.25 -8.20
N ALA A 38 13.24 31.26 -7.34
CA ALA A 38 12.14 30.63 -6.60
C ALA A 38 11.43 31.58 -5.63
N ARG A 39 12.17 32.48 -4.96
CA ARG A 39 11.59 33.52 -4.11
C ARG A 39 10.78 34.53 -4.91
N GLN A 40 11.28 34.91 -6.08
CA GLN A 40 10.62 35.87 -6.96
C GLN A 40 9.34 35.27 -7.58
N ALA A 41 9.40 34.04 -8.09
CA ALA A 41 8.23 33.32 -8.59
C ALA A 41 7.17 33.07 -7.49
N SER A 42 7.60 32.80 -6.26
CA SER A 42 6.69 32.68 -5.12
C SER A 42 6.05 34.01 -4.74
N ALA A 43 6.80 35.11 -4.80
CA ALA A 43 6.30 36.46 -4.52
C ALA A 43 5.26 36.93 -5.56
N GLU A 44 5.42 36.54 -6.82
CA GLU A 44 4.46 36.88 -7.90
C GLU A 44 3.11 36.12 -7.78
N SER A 45 3.07 35.01 -7.04
CA SER A 45 1.83 34.24 -6.81
C SER A 45 1.03 34.65 -5.57
N ILE A 46 1.54 35.60 -4.77
CA ILE A 46 0.89 36.09 -3.55
C ILE A 46 0.15 37.38 -3.88
N GLY A 47 -1.17 37.30 -4.07
CA GLY A 47 -2.03 38.50 -4.11
C GLY A 47 -2.04 39.24 -2.76
N ASP A 48 -2.46 40.50 -2.79
CA ASP A 48 -2.50 41.54 -1.74
C ASP A 48 -3.32 41.22 -0.44
N GLU A 49 -3.37 39.97 0.03
CA GLU A 49 -3.92 39.60 1.35
C GLU A 49 -2.80 39.29 2.36
N GLU A 50 -1.99 40.31 2.69
CA GLU A 50 -0.90 40.22 3.68
C GLU A 50 -1.36 39.83 5.10
N ASP A 51 -2.63 40.01 5.44
CA ASP A 51 -3.19 39.76 6.78
C ASP A 51 -3.66 38.32 7.03
N ARG A 52 -3.80 37.51 5.98
CA ARG A 52 -4.10 36.06 6.08
C ARG A 52 -2.93 35.18 5.63
N ALA A 53 -1.74 35.77 5.53
CA ALA A 53 -0.58 35.10 5.02
C ALA A 53 -0.17 33.89 5.88
N PHE A 54 -0.03 32.74 5.22
CA PHE A 54 0.20 31.42 5.81
C PHE A 54 1.39 31.36 6.79
N TYR A 55 2.41 32.19 6.60
CA TYR A 55 3.60 32.25 7.45
C TYR A 55 3.40 32.99 8.78
N LYS A 56 2.34 33.79 8.95
CA LYS A 56 2.02 34.52 10.20
C LYS A 56 1.24 33.67 11.22
N LEU A 57 0.70 32.52 10.81
CA LEU A 57 -0.07 31.63 11.68
C LEU A 57 0.82 30.89 12.69
N SER A 58 0.29 30.61 13.88
CA SER A 58 1.00 29.82 14.89
C SER A 58 1.31 28.41 14.35
N VAL A 59 2.47 27.87 14.73
CA VAL A 59 2.98 26.55 14.29
C VAL A 59 1.90 25.45 14.33
N PRO A 60 1.07 25.30 15.39
CA PRO A 60 0.03 24.27 15.43
C PRO A 60 -1.10 24.49 14.42
N LYS A 61 -1.51 25.75 14.19
CA LYS A 61 -2.56 26.06 13.20
C LYS A 61 -2.08 25.75 11.78
N ARG A 62 -0.82 26.09 11.47
CA ARG A 62 -0.20 25.73 10.18
C ARG A 62 -0.16 24.22 10.02
N MET A 63 0.27 23.48 11.04
CA MET A 63 0.32 22.01 10.99
C MET A 63 -1.05 21.37 10.72
N VAL A 64 -2.11 21.83 11.39
CA VAL A 64 -3.47 21.30 11.14
C VAL A 64 -3.93 21.57 9.71
N ILE A 65 -3.66 22.77 9.17
CA ILE A 65 -4.01 23.11 7.78
C ILE A 65 -3.23 22.24 6.79
N MET A 66 -1.92 22.05 7.00
CA MET A 66 -1.06 21.23 6.13
C MET A 66 -1.42 19.75 6.17
N LEU A 67 -1.76 19.23 7.35
CA LEU A 67 -2.19 17.84 7.50
C LEU A 67 -3.61 17.60 6.98
N GLY A 68 -4.40 18.65 6.72
CA GLY A 68 -5.76 18.53 6.20
C GLY A 68 -5.82 17.80 4.85
N GLY A 69 -4.85 18.05 3.96
CA GLY A 69 -4.74 17.36 2.66
C GLY A 69 -4.56 15.84 2.82
N PRO A 70 -3.45 15.38 3.42
CA PRO A 70 -3.23 13.95 3.68
C PRO A 70 -4.34 13.30 4.52
N ALA A 71 -4.88 14.00 5.51
CA ALA A 71 -5.98 13.49 6.34
C ALA A 71 -7.23 13.19 5.50
N MET A 72 -7.57 14.04 4.53
CA MET A 72 -8.71 13.80 3.65
C MET A 72 -8.51 12.55 2.78
N ASN A 73 -7.29 12.29 2.31
CA ASN A 73 -6.98 11.08 1.57
C ASN A 73 -7.20 9.82 2.43
N PHE A 74 -6.77 9.83 3.71
CA PHE A 74 -7.01 8.72 4.62
C PHE A 74 -8.50 8.56 4.97
N LEU A 75 -9.23 9.65 5.16
CA LEU A 75 -10.68 9.61 5.40
C LEU A 75 -11.42 9.01 4.19
N LEU A 76 -11.07 9.42 2.98
CA LEU A 76 -11.65 8.87 1.76
C LEU A 76 -11.29 7.39 1.59
N ALA A 77 -10.04 7.01 1.86
CA ALA A 77 -9.64 5.61 1.82
C ALA A 77 -10.43 4.73 2.80
N ILE A 78 -10.59 5.16 4.06
CA ILE A 78 -11.38 4.44 5.06
C ILE A 78 -12.84 4.30 4.60
N LEU A 79 -13.43 5.36 4.07
CA LEU A 79 -14.80 5.32 3.55
C LEU A 79 -14.93 4.34 2.38
N LEU A 80 -14.02 4.38 1.41
CA LEU A 80 -14.04 3.48 0.25
C LEU A 80 -13.81 2.02 0.66
N PHE A 81 -12.86 1.75 1.57
CA PHE A 81 -12.69 0.42 2.13
C PHE A 81 -13.92 -0.02 2.94
N ALA A 82 -14.58 0.87 3.68
CA ALA A 82 -15.83 0.52 4.35
C ALA A 82 -16.93 0.13 3.35
N VAL A 83 -17.06 0.84 2.23
CA VAL A 83 -17.99 0.47 1.15
C VAL A 83 -17.66 -0.91 0.57
N VAL A 84 -16.40 -1.19 0.29
CA VAL A 84 -15.94 -2.49 -0.24
C VAL A 84 -16.20 -3.61 0.78
N LEU A 85 -15.70 -3.46 1.99
CA LEU A 85 -15.66 -4.52 2.99
C LEU A 85 -17.02 -4.75 3.66
N CYS A 86 -17.77 -3.69 3.97
CA CYS A 86 -19.08 -3.82 4.61
C CYS A 86 -20.21 -3.98 3.57
N GLY A 87 -20.11 -3.32 2.42
CA GLY A 87 -21.13 -3.34 1.38
C GLY A 87 -21.03 -4.59 0.50
N PHE A 88 -19.92 -4.73 -0.21
CA PHE A 88 -19.69 -5.85 -1.13
C PHE A 88 -19.25 -7.12 -0.40
N GLY A 89 -18.50 -6.98 0.68
CA GLY A 89 -17.87 -8.10 1.37
C GLY A 89 -16.60 -8.56 0.67
N VAL A 90 -15.91 -9.49 1.32
CA VAL A 90 -14.71 -10.14 0.77
C VAL A 90 -14.93 -11.64 0.71
N THR A 91 -14.32 -12.27 -0.28
CA THR A 91 -14.31 -13.73 -0.40
C THR A 91 -13.42 -14.30 0.71
N THR A 92 -14.05 -14.98 1.66
CA THR A 92 -13.36 -15.63 2.78
C THR A 92 -13.57 -17.14 2.72
N PRO A 93 -12.54 -17.94 3.05
CA PRO A 93 -12.70 -19.37 3.22
C PRO A 93 -13.68 -19.65 4.37
N THR A 94 -14.59 -20.59 4.16
CA THR A 94 -15.55 -21.03 5.19
C THR A 94 -15.01 -22.25 5.95
N THR A 95 -15.74 -22.70 6.97
CA THR A 95 -15.47 -23.97 7.65
C THR A 95 -16.08 -25.17 6.91
N THR A 96 -16.75 -24.93 5.78
CA THR A 96 -17.33 -25.97 4.93
C THR A 96 -16.30 -26.49 3.94
N VAL A 97 -16.12 -27.80 3.89
CA VAL A 97 -15.24 -28.52 2.99
C VAL A 97 -15.72 -28.36 1.55
N GLY A 98 -14.87 -27.80 0.70
CA GLY A 98 -15.15 -27.62 -0.74
C GLY A 98 -14.65 -28.78 -1.58
N GLN A 99 -13.39 -29.15 -1.42
CA GLN A 99 -12.80 -30.30 -2.10
C GLN A 99 -11.96 -31.12 -1.12
N VAL A 100 -11.95 -32.43 -1.30
CA VAL A 100 -11.10 -33.37 -0.56
C VAL A 100 -10.21 -34.07 -1.57
N ASN A 101 -8.90 -33.92 -1.39
CA ASN A 101 -7.92 -34.58 -2.25
C ASN A 101 -7.97 -36.09 -1.98
N ALA A 102 -7.80 -36.91 -3.00
CA ALA A 102 -7.79 -38.36 -2.83
C ALA A 102 -6.43 -38.88 -2.32
N CYS A 103 -5.34 -38.20 -2.70
CA CYS A 103 -3.98 -38.55 -2.32
C CYS A 103 -3.14 -37.30 -2.01
N ILE A 104 -1.97 -37.55 -1.43
CA ILE A 104 -0.98 -36.51 -1.19
C ILE A 104 0.02 -36.50 -2.33
N VAL A 105 0.16 -35.34 -2.96
CA VAL A 105 1.16 -35.09 -3.98
C VAL A 105 2.30 -34.28 -3.38
N PRO A 106 3.58 -34.61 -3.66
CA PRO A 106 4.72 -33.85 -3.18
C PRO A 106 4.66 -32.38 -3.61
N ALA A 107 5.18 -31.49 -2.77
CA ALA A 107 5.34 -30.08 -3.10
C ALA A 107 6.19 -29.93 -4.39
N GLY A 108 5.71 -29.14 -5.34
CA GLY A 108 6.36 -28.92 -6.64
C GLY A 108 6.02 -29.96 -7.73
N SER A 109 5.15 -30.94 -7.44
CA SER A 109 4.64 -31.84 -8.49
C SER A 109 3.53 -31.17 -9.31
N THR A 110 3.47 -31.49 -10.61
CA THR A 110 2.38 -31.09 -11.51
C THR A 110 1.22 -32.09 -11.49
N ALA A 111 1.27 -33.09 -10.60
CA ALA A 111 0.25 -34.13 -10.51
C ALA A 111 -1.00 -33.58 -9.82
N SER A 112 -2.19 -33.82 -10.38
CA SER A 112 -3.42 -33.46 -9.69
C SER A 112 -3.71 -34.44 -8.56
N ALA A 113 -4.24 -33.92 -7.45
CA ALA A 113 -4.55 -34.71 -6.26
C ALA A 113 -5.96 -35.35 -6.31
N ASP A 114 -6.56 -35.42 -7.50
CA ASP A 114 -7.87 -36.02 -7.72
C ASP A 114 -7.77 -37.55 -7.79
N ALA A 115 -8.88 -38.23 -7.44
CA ALA A 115 -8.92 -39.70 -7.39
C ALA A 115 -8.54 -40.39 -8.72
N ALA A 116 -8.80 -39.74 -9.85
CA ALA A 116 -8.54 -40.30 -11.19
C ALA A 116 -7.06 -40.20 -11.62
N THR A 117 -6.26 -39.38 -10.95
CA THR A 117 -4.94 -38.93 -11.40
C THR A 117 -3.87 -39.09 -10.34
N CYS A 118 -4.22 -39.59 -9.16
CA CYS A 118 -3.27 -39.97 -8.12
C CYS A 118 -2.19 -40.90 -8.67
N PRO A 119 -0.90 -40.54 -8.54
CA PRO A 119 0.20 -41.40 -8.97
C PRO A 119 0.13 -42.77 -8.29
N ALA A 120 0.53 -43.81 -9.01
CA ALA A 120 0.59 -45.16 -8.46
C ALA A 120 1.52 -45.19 -7.24
N GLY A 121 0.99 -45.60 -6.08
CA GLY A 121 1.71 -45.64 -4.81
C GLY A 121 1.70 -44.34 -4.00
N ALA A 122 1.00 -43.29 -4.45
CA ALA A 122 0.78 -42.10 -3.64
C ALA A 122 -0.06 -42.44 -2.38
N PRO A 123 0.34 -41.97 -1.19
CA PRO A 123 -0.44 -42.19 0.01
C PRO A 123 -1.78 -41.46 -0.08
N ALA A 124 -2.84 -42.10 0.44
CA ALA A 124 -4.16 -41.48 0.53
C ALA A 124 -4.09 -40.21 1.39
N ALA A 125 -4.86 -39.19 1.03
CA ALA A 125 -4.98 -38.00 1.87
C ALA A 125 -5.71 -38.36 3.18
N PRO A 126 -5.23 -37.94 4.37
CA PRO A 126 -5.86 -38.27 5.64
C PRO A 126 -7.35 -37.91 5.70
N GLY A 127 -7.74 -36.79 5.09
CA GLY A 127 -9.14 -36.38 5.02
C GLY A 127 -10.01 -37.39 4.29
N ALA A 128 -9.58 -37.81 3.09
CA ALA A 128 -10.28 -38.84 2.33
C ALA A 128 -10.28 -40.20 3.04
N ALA A 129 -9.14 -40.59 3.64
CA ALA A 129 -9.02 -41.86 4.37
C ALA A 129 -9.94 -41.92 5.60
N ALA A 130 -10.17 -40.77 6.26
CA ALA A 130 -11.06 -40.64 7.40
C ALA A 130 -12.54 -40.41 7.01
N GLY A 131 -12.86 -40.34 5.71
CA GLY A 131 -14.23 -40.18 5.23
C GLY A 131 -14.77 -38.74 5.25
N LEU A 132 -13.89 -37.73 5.24
CA LEU A 132 -14.27 -36.33 5.02
C LEU A 132 -14.81 -36.15 3.60
N GLN A 133 -15.89 -35.39 3.44
CA GLN A 133 -16.59 -35.21 2.17
C GLN A 133 -16.82 -33.73 1.85
N PRO A 134 -16.83 -33.35 0.56
CA PRO A 134 -17.35 -32.06 0.13
C PRO A 134 -18.74 -31.79 0.69
N GLY A 135 -18.95 -30.61 1.26
CA GLY A 135 -20.19 -30.21 1.94
C GLY A 135 -20.16 -30.37 3.47
N ASP A 136 -19.22 -31.13 4.02
CA ASP A 136 -19.05 -31.23 5.49
C ASP A 136 -18.72 -29.87 6.08
N THR A 137 -19.41 -29.46 7.13
CA THR A 137 -19.07 -28.24 7.89
C THR A 137 -18.33 -28.61 9.16
N ILE A 138 -17.07 -28.19 9.29
CA ILE A 138 -16.27 -28.47 10.49
C ILE A 138 -16.79 -27.60 11.62
N VAL A 139 -17.25 -28.24 12.71
CA VAL A 139 -17.84 -27.55 13.88
C VAL A 139 -16.92 -27.57 15.10
N SER A 140 -16.08 -28.60 15.26
CA SER A 140 -15.06 -28.64 16.31
C SER A 140 -13.90 -29.57 15.97
N ILE A 141 -12.72 -29.29 16.52
CA ILE A 141 -11.54 -30.17 16.46
C ILE A 141 -11.03 -30.36 17.90
N ASP A 142 -10.92 -31.60 18.36
CA ASP A 142 -10.53 -31.96 19.74
C ASP A 142 -11.33 -31.20 20.81
N GLY A 143 -12.64 -31.05 20.59
CA GLY A 143 -13.53 -30.31 21.46
C GLY A 143 -13.40 -28.78 21.39
N THR A 144 -12.45 -28.23 20.64
CA THR A 144 -12.34 -26.79 20.39
C THR A 144 -13.36 -26.37 19.32
N PRO A 145 -14.33 -25.49 19.63
CA PRO A 145 -15.29 -25.01 18.64
C PRO A 145 -14.60 -24.24 17.50
N ILE A 146 -14.98 -24.55 16.27
CA ILE A 146 -14.46 -23.89 15.07
C ILE A 146 -15.51 -22.94 14.52
N THR A 147 -15.12 -21.69 14.38
CA THR A 147 -15.94 -20.61 13.80
C THR A 147 -15.30 -19.98 12.57
N ALA A 148 -14.00 -20.22 12.36
CA ALA A 148 -13.24 -19.63 11.27
C ALA A 148 -12.18 -20.60 10.74
N TRP A 149 -11.84 -20.43 9.46
CA TRP A 149 -10.94 -21.33 8.73
C TRP A 149 -9.48 -21.28 9.21
N ASP A 150 -9.04 -20.12 9.67
CA ASP A 150 -7.73 -19.90 10.29
C ASP A 150 -7.50 -20.79 11.51
N GLN A 151 -8.55 -21.06 12.31
CA GLN A 151 -8.49 -22.00 13.43
C GLN A 151 -8.25 -23.44 12.95
N VAL A 152 -8.93 -23.87 11.89
CA VAL A 152 -8.74 -25.20 11.28
C VAL A 152 -7.30 -25.36 10.82
N THR A 153 -6.81 -24.42 10.01
CA THR A 153 -5.45 -24.48 9.48
C THR A 153 -4.40 -24.38 10.58
N GLY A 154 -4.60 -23.55 11.60
CA GLY A 154 -3.70 -23.42 12.74
C GLY A 154 -3.55 -24.71 13.53
N ILE A 155 -4.66 -25.41 13.83
CA ILE A 155 -4.65 -26.69 14.55
C ILE A 155 -4.03 -27.79 13.68
N VAL A 156 -4.45 -27.92 12.42
CA VAL A 156 -3.98 -28.98 11.54
C VAL A 156 -2.48 -28.88 11.27
N GLN A 157 -1.94 -27.68 11.06
CA GLN A 157 -0.53 -27.48 10.74
C GLN A 157 0.42 -27.90 11.87
N VAL A 158 -0.02 -27.87 13.13
CA VAL A 158 0.82 -28.24 14.28
C VAL A 158 0.62 -29.67 14.78
N SER A 159 -0.42 -30.36 14.30
CA SER A 159 -0.81 -31.70 14.77
C SER A 159 -0.38 -32.84 13.85
N ALA A 160 0.75 -32.66 13.13
CA ALA A 160 1.28 -33.72 12.29
C ALA A 160 1.56 -35.01 13.09
N GLY A 161 1.06 -36.15 12.61
CA GLY A 161 1.20 -37.45 13.26
C GLY A 161 0.35 -37.65 14.52
N THR A 162 -0.45 -36.65 14.91
CA THR A 162 -1.38 -36.73 16.05
C THR A 162 -2.79 -36.90 15.53
N GLU A 163 -3.52 -37.89 16.03
CA GLU A 163 -4.92 -38.09 15.67
C GLU A 163 -5.78 -36.97 16.24
N LEU A 164 -6.64 -36.39 15.40
CA LEU A 164 -7.57 -35.32 15.72
C LEU A 164 -9.00 -35.85 15.66
N ASP A 165 -9.80 -35.53 16.68
CA ASP A 165 -11.24 -35.74 16.69
C ASP A 165 -11.93 -34.56 15.99
N VAL A 166 -12.21 -34.71 14.70
CA VAL A 166 -12.85 -33.69 13.87
C VAL A 166 -14.35 -33.94 13.83
N VAL A 167 -15.12 -33.06 14.46
CA VAL A 167 -16.58 -33.10 14.39
C VAL A 167 -17.04 -32.28 13.21
N VAL A 168 -17.78 -32.92 12.31
CA VAL A 168 -18.40 -32.30 11.13
C VAL A 168 -19.92 -32.36 11.24
N GLU A 169 -20.58 -31.39 10.63
CA GLU A 169 -22.01 -31.42 10.37
C GLU A 169 -22.24 -31.80 8.91
N ARG A 170 -22.94 -32.93 8.70
CA ARG A 170 -23.30 -33.49 7.40
C ARG A 170 -24.79 -33.80 7.40
N ASP A 171 -25.53 -33.26 6.44
CA ASP A 171 -26.99 -33.42 6.32
C ASP A 171 -27.77 -33.10 7.62
N GLY A 172 -27.26 -32.17 8.44
CA GLY A 172 -27.84 -31.75 9.72
C GLY A 172 -27.58 -32.69 10.90
N ALA A 173 -26.79 -33.75 10.70
CA ALA A 173 -26.29 -34.62 11.77
C ALA A 173 -24.81 -34.33 12.05
N ARG A 174 -24.38 -34.52 13.31
CA ARG A 174 -22.97 -34.42 13.69
C ARG A 174 -22.30 -35.77 13.62
N GLU A 175 -21.21 -35.85 12.87
CA GLU A 175 -20.34 -37.01 12.78
C GLU A 175 -18.96 -36.65 13.34
N THR A 176 -18.30 -37.60 13.98
CA THR A 176 -16.93 -37.44 14.47
C THR A 176 -16.01 -38.30 13.63
N LEU A 177 -15.00 -37.67 13.01
CA LEU A 177 -14.01 -38.30 12.15
C LEU A 177 -12.66 -38.24 12.87
N ALA A 178 -12.02 -39.41 13.02
CA ALA A 178 -10.65 -39.49 13.52
C ALA A 178 -9.69 -39.27 12.35
N ILE A 179 -9.00 -38.13 12.33
CA ILE A 179 -8.12 -37.73 11.22
C ILE A 179 -6.72 -37.50 11.74
N THR A 180 -5.72 -38.21 11.20
CA THR A 180 -4.31 -37.98 11.54
C THR A 180 -3.62 -37.20 10.42
N PRO A 181 -3.32 -35.89 10.58
CA PRO A 181 -2.58 -35.12 9.58
C PRO A 181 -1.21 -35.73 9.33
N VAL A 182 -0.78 -35.81 8.07
CA VAL A 182 0.60 -36.23 7.77
C VAL A 182 1.56 -35.05 7.82
N LEU A 183 2.82 -35.33 8.07
CA LEU A 183 3.88 -34.34 7.95
C LEU A 183 4.18 -34.05 6.47
N THR A 184 4.14 -32.78 6.07
CA THR A 184 4.58 -32.33 4.75
C THR A 184 5.48 -31.11 4.87
N GLN A 185 6.26 -30.84 3.83
CA GLN A 185 7.05 -29.62 3.73
C GLN A 185 6.27 -28.57 2.94
N GLN A 186 6.11 -27.38 3.54
CA GLN A 186 5.51 -26.23 2.90
C GLN A 186 6.55 -25.11 2.83
N ALA A 187 6.67 -24.46 1.68
CA ALA A 187 7.52 -23.29 1.52
C ALA A 187 7.08 -22.17 2.48
N VAL A 188 8.04 -21.59 3.20
CA VAL A 188 7.83 -20.37 3.99
C VAL A 188 7.66 -19.24 2.99
N ILE A 189 6.50 -18.57 3.03
CA ILE A 189 6.26 -17.41 2.19
C ILE A 189 6.76 -16.18 2.93
N GLY A 190 7.73 -15.48 2.33
CA GLY A 190 8.29 -14.28 2.92
C GLY A 190 7.34 -13.09 2.80
N SER A 191 7.71 -11.98 3.43
CA SER A 191 6.97 -10.70 3.37
C SER A 191 6.75 -10.13 1.95
N ARG A 192 7.40 -10.73 0.94
CA ARG A 192 7.29 -10.40 -0.48
C ARG A 192 6.25 -11.25 -1.23
N GLY A 193 5.53 -12.15 -0.55
CA GLY A 193 4.58 -13.08 -1.18
C GLY A 193 5.25 -14.18 -2.03
N ALA A 194 6.58 -14.16 -2.13
CA ALA A 194 7.39 -15.20 -2.74
C ALA A 194 7.94 -16.15 -1.66
N PRO A 195 8.24 -17.42 -2.00
CA PRO A 195 8.97 -18.31 -1.11
C PRO A 195 10.25 -17.64 -0.60
N GLU A 196 10.48 -17.66 0.71
CA GLU A 196 11.80 -17.35 1.24
C GLU A 196 12.78 -18.36 0.65
N VAL A 197 13.97 -17.88 0.28
CA VAL A 197 15.02 -18.73 -0.27
C VAL A 197 16.24 -18.63 0.63
N ASP A 198 16.95 -19.74 0.79
CA ASP A 198 18.22 -19.81 1.51
C ASP A 198 19.36 -19.14 0.72
N GLU A 199 20.57 -19.12 1.29
CA GLU A 199 21.77 -18.55 0.65
C GLU A 199 22.13 -19.24 -0.69
N GLN A 200 21.56 -20.42 -0.95
CA GLN A 200 21.80 -21.23 -2.14
C GLN A 200 20.66 -21.08 -3.17
N GLY A 201 19.63 -20.28 -2.86
CA GLY A 201 18.48 -20.02 -3.71
C GLY A 201 17.37 -21.09 -3.63
N ASN A 202 17.44 -22.04 -2.68
CA ASN A 202 16.40 -23.04 -2.50
C ASN A 202 15.29 -22.49 -1.60
N PRO A 203 14.01 -22.81 -1.85
CA PRO A 203 12.91 -22.42 -0.98
C PRO A 203 13.11 -22.94 0.45
N VAL A 204 13.11 -22.03 1.42
CA VAL A 204 13.05 -22.36 2.83
C VAL A 204 11.70 -23.02 3.09
N THR A 205 11.71 -24.26 3.56
CA THR A 205 10.49 -25.00 3.89
C THR A 205 10.33 -25.16 5.40
N ARG A 206 9.09 -25.17 5.87
CA ARG A 206 8.73 -25.59 7.22
C ARG A 206 7.89 -26.87 7.18
N GLU A 207 8.05 -27.71 8.17
CA GLU A 207 7.22 -28.91 8.32
C GLU A 207 5.88 -28.54 8.94
N VAL A 208 4.80 -29.02 8.34
CA VAL A 208 3.42 -28.78 8.79
C VAL A 208 2.57 -30.02 8.61
N GLY A 209 1.52 -30.15 9.42
CA GLY A 209 0.48 -31.15 9.25
C GLY A 209 -0.43 -30.85 8.03
N LEU A 210 -0.80 -31.90 7.31
CA LEU A 210 -1.68 -31.84 6.14
C LEU A 210 -2.75 -32.94 6.19
N ILE A 211 -4.02 -32.54 6.04
CA ILE A 211 -5.16 -33.45 5.88
C ILE A 211 -5.51 -33.67 4.40
N GLY A 212 -5.29 -32.66 3.54
CA GLY A 212 -5.55 -32.74 2.10
C GLY A 212 -6.98 -32.38 1.71
N PHE A 213 -7.46 -31.20 2.10
CA PHE A 213 -8.75 -30.66 1.67
C PHE A 213 -8.68 -29.13 1.56
N SER A 214 -9.62 -28.54 0.83
CA SER A 214 -9.76 -27.09 0.67
C SER A 214 -11.17 -26.65 1.05
N PRO A 215 -11.33 -25.41 1.57
CA PRO A 215 -12.63 -24.90 1.97
C PRO A 215 -13.42 -24.41 0.75
N THR A 216 -14.75 -24.35 0.90
CA THR A 216 -15.55 -23.48 0.02
C THR A 216 -15.22 -22.02 0.30
N GLN A 217 -15.44 -21.17 -0.69
CA GLN A 217 -15.28 -19.74 -0.56
C GLN A 217 -16.64 -19.07 -0.58
N ALA A 218 -16.87 -18.15 0.36
CA ALA A 218 -18.11 -17.38 0.42
C ALA A 218 -17.79 -15.90 0.62
N VAL A 219 -18.61 -15.04 0.01
CA VAL A 219 -18.52 -13.60 0.24
C VAL A 219 -19.11 -13.30 1.62
N GLN A 220 -18.28 -12.78 2.51
CA GLN A 220 -18.69 -12.35 3.85
C GLN A 220 -18.46 -10.85 4.02
N GLN A 221 -19.51 -10.16 4.46
CA GLN A 221 -19.42 -8.77 4.86
C GLN A 221 -18.58 -8.64 6.13
N GLN A 222 -17.73 -7.63 6.15
CA GLN A 222 -16.81 -7.38 7.25
C GLN A 222 -17.36 -6.29 8.18
N PRO A 223 -16.95 -6.31 9.46
CA PRO A 223 -17.29 -5.22 10.37
C PRO A 223 -16.63 -3.91 9.94
N LEU A 224 -17.20 -2.78 10.34
CA LEU A 224 -16.66 -1.45 10.03
C LEU A 224 -15.21 -1.26 10.53
N SER A 225 -14.83 -1.96 11.61
CA SER A 225 -13.44 -1.98 12.12
C SER A 225 -12.43 -2.53 11.10
N ALA A 226 -12.87 -3.40 10.18
CA ALA A 226 -12.01 -3.95 9.14
C ALA A 226 -11.51 -2.87 8.18
N ALA A 227 -12.29 -1.81 7.93
CA ALA A 227 -11.86 -0.69 7.09
C ALA A 227 -10.67 0.08 7.69
N PHE A 228 -10.68 0.29 9.01
CA PHE A 228 -9.55 0.90 9.72
C PHE A 228 -8.32 0.00 9.72
N THR A 229 -8.52 -1.30 9.96
CA THR A 229 -7.45 -2.31 9.96
C THR A 229 -6.79 -2.39 8.59
N THR A 230 -7.59 -2.54 7.54
CA THR A 230 -7.15 -2.59 6.14
C THR A 230 -6.42 -1.32 5.73
N THR A 231 -6.92 -0.14 6.14
CA THR A 231 -6.23 1.14 5.90
C THR A 231 -4.86 1.14 6.58
N GLY A 232 -4.77 0.71 7.84
CA GLY A 232 -3.51 0.62 8.59
C GLY A 232 -2.50 -0.36 7.97
N GLU A 233 -2.95 -1.53 7.54
CA GLU A 233 -2.13 -2.50 6.81
C GLU A 233 -1.65 -1.93 5.47
N ASN A 234 -2.52 -1.24 4.74
CA ASN A 234 -2.14 -0.61 3.48
C ASN A 234 -1.13 0.53 3.70
N MET A 235 -1.29 1.33 4.76
CA MET A 235 -0.29 2.33 5.19
C MET A 235 1.05 1.68 5.52
N ALA A 236 1.04 0.54 6.25
CA ALA A 236 2.26 -0.20 6.57
C ALA A 236 2.93 -0.77 5.32
N ALA A 237 2.15 -1.29 4.37
CA ALA A 237 2.64 -1.79 3.10
C ALA A 237 3.29 -0.67 2.26
N VAL A 238 2.64 0.49 2.15
CA VAL A 238 3.21 1.67 1.48
C VAL A 238 4.45 2.18 2.20
N GLY A 239 4.44 2.22 3.53
CA GLY A 239 5.62 2.60 4.33
C GLY A 239 6.81 1.67 4.08
N ASN A 240 6.57 0.36 4.10
CA ASN A 240 7.58 -0.65 3.77
C ASN A 240 8.10 -0.48 2.33
N LEU A 241 7.20 -0.22 1.37
CA LEU A 241 7.57 0.06 -0.01
C LEU A 241 8.50 1.27 -0.12
N ILE A 242 8.20 2.36 0.60
CA ILE A 242 9.02 3.58 0.61
C ILE A 242 10.41 3.31 1.22
N LEU A 243 10.47 2.60 2.35
CA LEU A 243 11.73 2.29 3.03
C LEU A 243 12.64 1.42 2.15
N ASN A 244 12.06 0.46 1.43
CA ASN A 244 12.77 -0.46 0.56
C ASN A 244 12.85 0.02 -0.91
N LEU A 245 12.40 1.25 -1.19
CA LEU A 245 12.30 1.79 -2.55
C LEU A 245 13.62 1.76 -3.32
N PRO A 246 14.78 2.16 -2.75
CA PRO A 246 16.04 2.16 -3.51
C PRO A 246 16.40 0.76 -4.04
N GLN A 247 16.26 -0.26 -3.20
CA GLN A 247 16.52 -1.64 -3.60
C GLN A 247 15.50 -2.11 -4.64
N ARG A 248 14.21 -1.83 -4.41
CA ARG A 248 13.15 -2.22 -5.34
C ARG A 248 13.31 -1.59 -6.72
N LEU A 249 13.82 -0.36 -6.83
CA LEU A 249 14.12 0.26 -8.13
C LEU A 249 15.27 -0.41 -8.86
N VAL A 250 16.30 -0.88 -8.15
CA VAL A 250 17.37 -1.67 -8.75
C VAL A 250 16.82 -2.99 -9.28
N ASP A 251 15.95 -3.65 -8.51
CA ASP A 251 15.31 -4.90 -8.93
C ASP A 251 14.41 -4.70 -10.16
N VAL A 252 13.64 -3.60 -10.20
CA VAL A 252 12.86 -3.20 -11.38
C VAL A 252 13.78 -3.01 -12.59
N GLY A 253 14.88 -2.26 -12.44
CA GLY A 253 15.82 -2.01 -13.53
C GLY A 253 16.44 -3.30 -14.05
N ARG A 254 16.85 -4.20 -13.16
CA ARG A 254 17.39 -5.52 -13.55
C ARG A 254 16.35 -6.36 -14.28
N ALA A 255 15.10 -6.38 -13.82
CA ALA A 255 14.03 -7.11 -14.50
C ALA A 255 13.67 -6.50 -15.86
N ALA A 256 13.64 -5.16 -15.96
CA ALA A 256 13.27 -4.45 -17.19
C ALA A 256 14.34 -4.53 -18.28
N PHE A 257 15.63 -4.47 -17.92
CA PHE A 257 16.74 -4.47 -18.89
C PHE A 257 17.47 -5.82 -19.00
N GLY A 258 17.37 -6.68 -17.98
CA GLY A 258 18.10 -7.95 -17.89
C GLY A 258 17.25 -9.21 -18.07
N GLY A 259 15.95 -9.09 -18.33
CA GLY A 259 15.06 -10.22 -18.63
C GLY A 259 14.65 -11.08 -17.43
N GLY A 260 14.85 -10.58 -16.20
CA GLY A 260 14.36 -11.25 -14.99
C GLY A 260 12.85 -11.14 -14.79
N GLU A 261 12.28 -12.01 -13.95
CA GLU A 261 10.87 -11.96 -13.59
C GLU A 261 10.54 -10.70 -12.76
N ARG A 262 9.37 -10.14 -13.03
CA ARG A 262 8.89 -8.94 -12.37
C ARG A 262 8.25 -9.32 -11.03
N ASP A 263 8.75 -8.77 -9.94
CA ASP A 263 8.12 -8.91 -8.62
C ASP A 263 6.66 -8.42 -8.68
N PRO A 264 5.66 -9.30 -8.42
CA PRO A 264 4.25 -8.94 -8.43
C PRO A 264 3.87 -7.87 -7.40
N ASN A 265 4.64 -7.78 -6.30
CA ASN A 265 4.43 -6.82 -5.22
C ASN A 265 5.37 -5.60 -5.33
N GLY A 266 6.06 -5.46 -6.47
CA GLY A 266 6.96 -4.34 -6.75
C GLY A 266 6.22 -3.01 -6.93
N PRO A 267 6.96 -1.87 -6.90
CA PRO A 267 6.38 -0.57 -7.22
C PRO A 267 5.88 -0.56 -8.67
N MET A 268 4.70 0.00 -8.89
CA MET A 268 4.08 0.17 -10.20
C MET A 268 3.96 1.65 -10.57
N SER A 269 3.99 1.97 -11.86
CA SER A 269 3.67 3.31 -12.36
C SER A 269 2.16 3.51 -12.51
N VAL A 270 1.75 4.75 -12.80
CA VAL A 270 0.37 5.08 -13.17
C VAL A 270 -0.11 4.25 -14.37
N VAL A 271 0.78 3.90 -15.30
CA VAL A 271 0.46 3.03 -16.45
C VAL A 271 0.20 1.59 -16.00
N GLY A 272 1.00 1.07 -15.07
CA GLY A 272 0.82 -0.27 -14.49
C GLY A 272 -0.53 -0.38 -13.76
N VAL A 273 -0.87 0.62 -12.94
CA VAL A 273 -2.18 0.71 -12.27
C VAL A 273 -3.33 0.75 -13.29
N GLY A 274 -3.19 1.53 -14.37
CA GLY A 274 -4.17 1.59 -15.45
C GLY A 274 -4.37 0.25 -16.17
N ARG A 275 -3.28 -0.50 -16.40
CA ARG A 275 -3.37 -1.85 -16.98
C ARG A 275 -4.08 -2.83 -16.04
N VAL A 276 -3.70 -2.85 -14.76
CA VAL A 276 -4.38 -3.68 -13.75
C VAL A 276 -5.88 -3.35 -13.70
N ALA A 277 -6.22 -2.06 -13.75
CA ALA A 277 -7.62 -1.64 -13.79
C ALA A 277 -8.34 -2.16 -15.05
N GLY A 278 -7.68 -2.10 -16.21
CA GLY A 278 -8.20 -2.64 -17.48
C GLY A 278 -8.37 -4.17 -17.46
N GLU A 279 -7.42 -4.89 -16.87
CA GLU A 279 -7.47 -6.35 -16.73
C GLU A 279 -8.69 -6.77 -15.89
N ILE A 280 -8.88 -6.16 -14.73
CA ILE A 280 -10.06 -6.40 -13.87
C ILE A 280 -11.37 -6.06 -14.61
N ALA A 281 -11.38 -4.98 -15.39
CA ALA A 281 -12.57 -4.59 -16.16
C ALA A 281 -12.93 -5.61 -17.26
N SER A 282 -11.91 -6.25 -17.85
CA SER A 282 -12.03 -7.26 -18.92
C SER A 282 -12.40 -8.67 -18.46
N LEU A 283 -12.52 -8.91 -17.15
CA LEU A 283 -12.96 -10.20 -16.60
C LEU A 283 -14.48 -10.39 -16.79
N ASP A 284 -14.88 -10.84 -17.98
CA ASP A 284 -16.29 -10.99 -18.37
C ASP A 284 -17.05 -12.05 -17.57
N GLU A 285 -16.37 -13.11 -17.13
CA GLU A 285 -16.90 -14.21 -16.30
C GLU A 285 -17.17 -13.77 -14.84
N THR A 286 -16.64 -12.62 -14.43
CA THR A 286 -16.71 -12.15 -13.04
C THR A 286 -17.91 -11.22 -12.82
N PRO A 287 -18.70 -11.43 -11.75
CA PRO A 287 -19.85 -10.56 -11.45
C PRO A 287 -19.49 -9.07 -11.46
N VAL A 288 -20.40 -8.23 -11.95
CA VAL A 288 -20.20 -6.76 -12.00
C VAL A 288 -19.89 -6.20 -10.61
N ALA A 289 -20.53 -6.75 -9.57
CA ALA A 289 -20.31 -6.36 -8.19
C ALA A 289 -18.86 -6.59 -7.73
N SER A 290 -18.26 -7.73 -8.05
CA SER A 290 -16.85 -8.02 -7.73
C SER A 290 -15.86 -7.18 -8.53
N ARG A 291 -16.18 -6.84 -9.79
CA ARG A 291 -15.36 -5.91 -10.58
C ARG A 291 -15.42 -4.51 -9.97
N ALA A 292 -16.61 -4.05 -9.60
CA ALA A 292 -16.79 -2.76 -8.93
C ALA A 292 -16.09 -2.72 -7.57
N SER A 293 -16.18 -3.77 -6.75
CA SER A 293 -15.50 -3.83 -5.46
C SER A 293 -13.98 -3.75 -5.61
N ALA A 294 -13.40 -4.45 -6.59
CA ALA A 294 -11.98 -4.38 -6.90
C ALA A 294 -11.55 -2.98 -7.38
N MET A 295 -12.33 -2.32 -8.25
CA MET A 295 -12.06 -0.94 -8.67
C MET A 295 -12.08 0.05 -7.50
N ILE A 296 -13.11 -0.03 -6.65
CA ILE A 296 -13.23 0.85 -5.48
C ILE A 296 -12.07 0.59 -4.52
N GLY A 297 -11.69 -0.68 -4.31
CA GLY A 297 -10.54 -1.05 -3.50
C GLY A 297 -9.22 -0.51 -4.05
N LEU A 298 -9.03 -0.52 -5.38
CA LEU A 298 -7.87 0.08 -6.03
C LEU A 298 -7.82 1.59 -5.76
N VAL A 299 -8.94 2.30 -5.96
CA VAL A 299 -9.04 3.74 -5.66
C VAL A 299 -8.78 4.03 -4.18
N ALA A 300 -9.27 3.18 -3.27
CA ALA A 300 -9.00 3.30 -1.84
C ALA A 300 -7.50 3.18 -1.53
N SER A 301 -6.83 2.16 -2.08
CA SER A 301 -5.38 1.96 -1.91
C SER A 301 -4.55 3.10 -2.49
N LEU A 302 -4.96 3.67 -3.63
CA LEU A 302 -4.30 4.85 -4.22
C LEU A 302 -4.45 6.08 -3.32
N ASN A 303 -5.60 6.27 -2.67
CA ASN A 303 -5.78 7.35 -1.70
C ASN A 303 -4.85 7.18 -0.50
N VAL A 304 -4.69 5.97 0.03
CA VAL A 304 -3.69 5.70 1.09
C VAL A 304 -2.28 6.03 0.61
N ALA A 305 -1.90 5.57 -0.58
CA ALA A 305 -0.58 5.83 -1.14
C ALA A 305 -0.30 7.32 -1.33
N LEU A 306 -1.26 8.09 -1.87
CA LEU A 306 -1.16 9.53 -2.02
C LEU A 306 -1.08 10.25 -0.67
N GLY A 307 -1.88 9.85 0.32
CA GLY A 307 -1.80 10.37 1.69
C GLY A 307 -0.43 10.13 2.32
N MET A 308 0.11 8.92 2.18
CA MET A 308 1.44 8.55 2.69
C MET A 308 2.57 9.30 1.99
N ILE A 309 2.54 9.41 0.66
CA ILE A 309 3.53 10.17 -0.11
C ILE A 309 3.47 11.64 0.29
N ASN A 310 2.29 12.24 0.40
CA ASN A 310 2.15 13.64 0.81
C ASN A 310 2.67 13.91 2.23
N LEU A 311 2.75 12.88 3.08
CA LEU A 311 3.33 12.98 4.42
C LEU A 311 4.86 12.85 4.43
N LEU A 312 5.49 12.50 3.31
CA LEU A 312 6.95 12.40 3.23
C LEU A 312 7.62 13.75 3.51
N PRO A 313 8.75 13.76 4.23
CA PRO A 313 9.45 14.98 4.63
C PRO A 313 10.23 15.61 3.45
N LEU A 314 9.54 15.91 2.37
CA LEU A 314 10.08 16.45 1.12
C LEU A 314 9.34 17.73 0.77
N LEU A 315 10.07 18.76 0.34
CA LEU A 315 9.52 20.09 0.08
C LEU A 315 8.49 20.23 -1.06
N PRO A 316 8.38 19.33 -2.06
CA PRO A 316 7.23 19.38 -2.98
C PRO A 316 5.93 18.93 -2.31
N LEU A 317 6.02 18.32 -1.13
CA LEU A 317 4.93 17.62 -0.46
C LEU A 317 4.58 18.33 0.86
N ASP A 318 3.36 18.13 1.35
CA ASP A 318 2.88 18.77 2.57
C ASP A 318 3.76 18.41 3.80
N GLY A 319 4.30 17.18 3.81
CA GLY A 319 5.20 16.68 4.84
C GLY A 319 6.52 17.44 4.96
N GLY A 320 7.03 18.07 3.89
CA GLY A 320 8.21 18.93 3.96
C GLY A 320 8.00 20.18 4.80
N HIS A 321 6.81 20.77 4.71
CA HIS A 321 6.42 21.93 5.50
C HIS A 321 6.12 21.54 6.95
N VAL A 322 5.51 20.37 7.15
CA VAL A 322 5.32 19.77 8.48
C VAL A 322 6.68 19.50 9.15
N LEU A 323 7.67 18.96 8.43
CA LEU A 323 9.03 18.78 8.95
C LEU A 323 9.65 20.12 9.35
N GLY A 324 9.53 21.16 8.51
CA GLY A 324 10.01 22.50 8.82
C GLY A 324 9.40 23.05 10.11
N ALA A 325 8.08 22.89 10.29
CA ALA A 325 7.34 23.27 11.49
C ALA A 325 7.77 22.47 12.73
N ILE A 326 8.04 21.16 12.59
CA ILE A 326 8.55 20.30 13.67
C ILE A 326 9.95 20.76 14.09
N VAL A 327 10.86 20.99 13.13
CA VAL A 327 12.22 21.46 13.41
C VAL A 327 12.19 22.84 14.09
N GLU A 328 11.33 23.74 13.62
CA GLU A 328 11.10 25.04 14.25
C GLU A 328 10.61 24.87 15.71
N GLY A 329 9.61 24.01 15.93
CA GLY A 329 9.08 23.72 17.26
C GLY A 329 10.12 23.13 18.22
N VAL A 330 10.92 22.17 17.75
CA VAL A 330 12.00 21.56 18.52
C VAL A 330 13.07 22.59 18.87
N ARG A 331 13.49 23.43 17.91
CA ARG A 331 14.49 24.49 18.16
C ARG A 331 13.99 25.50 19.19
N ARG A 332 12.72 25.92 19.11
CA ARG A 332 12.10 26.82 20.09
C ARG A 332 12.00 26.17 21.47
N PHE A 333 11.65 24.89 21.54
CA PHE A 333 11.58 24.14 22.79
C PHE A 333 12.96 24.02 23.46
N LEU A 334 13.99 23.65 22.70
CA LEU A 334 15.37 23.56 23.19
C LEU A 334 15.93 24.92 23.60
N ALA A 335 15.63 25.99 22.86
CA ALA A 335 16.03 27.35 23.21
C ALA A 335 15.36 27.80 24.53
N LYS A 336 14.08 27.47 24.72
CA LYS A 336 13.34 27.71 25.98
C LYS A 336 13.94 26.94 27.15
N LEU A 337 14.33 25.68 26.96
CA LEU A 337 15.01 24.88 27.99
C LEU A 337 16.40 25.43 28.33
N SER A 338 17.11 25.96 27.33
CA SER A 338 18.48 26.44 27.45
C SER A 338 18.58 27.93 27.85
N GLY A 339 17.45 28.60 28.12
CA GLY A 339 17.40 30.03 28.41
C GLY A 339 17.89 30.94 27.27
N ARG A 340 17.96 30.44 26.03
CA ARG A 340 18.43 31.17 24.85
C ARG A 340 17.26 31.90 24.18
N ARG A 341 17.57 32.99 23.46
CA ARG A 341 16.60 33.71 22.61
C ARG A 341 16.03 32.78 21.53
N ASP A 342 14.78 33.03 21.16
CA ASP A 342 14.09 32.29 20.10
C ASP A 342 14.90 32.35 18.78
N PRO A 343 15.31 31.20 18.21
CA PRO A 343 16.12 31.15 16.99
C PRO A 343 15.36 31.59 15.72
N GLY A 344 14.06 31.88 15.80
CA GLY A 344 13.26 32.34 14.66
C GLY A 344 12.83 31.23 13.71
N PRO A 345 12.06 31.57 12.65
CA PRO A 345 11.54 30.60 11.70
C PRO A 345 12.65 30.00 10.82
N VAL A 346 12.51 28.71 10.50
CA VAL A 346 13.43 28.03 9.59
C VAL A 346 13.18 28.54 8.17
N ASP A 347 14.22 29.05 7.52
CA ASP A 347 14.18 29.45 6.12
C ASP A 347 14.12 28.21 5.22
N VAL A 348 12.89 27.82 4.88
CA VAL A 348 12.59 26.66 4.04
C VAL A 348 13.18 26.80 2.63
N ALA A 349 13.45 28.03 2.16
CA ALA A 349 14.06 28.27 0.86
C ALA A 349 15.49 27.69 0.75
N LYS A 350 16.18 27.47 1.87
CA LYS A 350 17.52 26.85 1.88
C LYS A 350 17.51 25.38 1.50
N LEU A 351 16.36 24.72 1.53
CA LEU A 351 16.21 23.31 1.16
C LEU A 351 15.85 23.14 -0.33
N MET A 352 15.66 24.23 -1.10
CA MET A 352 15.32 24.18 -2.53
C MET A 352 16.29 23.35 -3.39
N PRO A 353 17.62 23.39 -3.21
CA PRO A 353 18.53 22.51 -3.96
C PRO A 353 18.23 21.02 -3.74
N VAL A 354 17.86 20.65 -2.51
CA VAL A 354 17.47 19.27 -2.16
C VAL A 354 16.15 18.92 -2.84
N THR A 355 15.19 19.84 -2.88
CA THR A 355 13.93 19.69 -3.62
C THR A 355 14.16 19.34 -5.08
N PHE A 356 15.07 20.04 -5.77
CA PHE A 356 15.37 19.76 -7.18
C PHE A 356 15.98 18.38 -7.38
N VAL A 357 16.94 17.97 -6.54
CA VAL A 357 17.52 16.63 -6.59
C VAL A 357 16.43 15.56 -6.41
N VAL A 358 15.54 15.76 -5.44
CA VAL A 358 14.41 14.86 -5.18
C VAL A 358 13.48 14.81 -6.39
N VAL A 359 13.08 15.94 -6.95
CA VAL A 359 12.20 16.00 -8.14
C VAL A 359 12.82 15.27 -9.33
N ILE A 360 14.12 15.46 -9.59
CA ILE A 360 14.83 14.75 -10.65
C ILE A 360 14.82 13.24 -10.40
N LEU A 361 15.08 12.82 -9.16
CA LEU A 361 15.05 11.40 -8.77
C LEU A 361 13.65 10.80 -8.94
N PHE A 362 12.59 11.48 -8.51
CA PHE A 362 11.20 11.06 -8.72
C PHE A 362 10.83 11.00 -10.21
N GLY A 363 11.32 11.94 -11.02
CA GLY A 363 11.14 11.94 -12.47
C GLY A 363 11.82 10.74 -13.14
N ALA A 364 13.08 10.48 -12.80
CA ALA A 364 13.84 9.33 -13.30
C ALA A 364 13.20 8.00 -12.86
N MET A 365 12.79 7.91 -11.59
CA MET A 365 12.04 6.77 -11.05
C MET A 365 10.74 6.54 -11.83
N SER A 366 9.93 7.59 -12.02
CA SER A 366 8.68 7.51 -12.77
C SER A 366 8.91 7.01 -14.19
N ALA A 367 9.93 7.53 -14.88
CA ALA A 367 10.30 7.09 -16.22
C ALA A 367 10.71 5.61 -16.26
N LEU A 368 11.52 5.16 -15.28
CA LEU A 368 11.92 3.76 -15.15
C LEU A 368 10.72 2.84 -14.94
N LEU A 369 9.81 3.19 -14.02
CA LEU A 369 8.62 2.40 -13.72
C LEU A 369 7.67 2.34 -14.92
N ILE A 370 7.46 3.46 -15.62
CA ILE A 370 6.64 3.50 -16.84
C ILE A 370 7.25 2.59 -17.93
N PHE A 371 8.56 2.72 -18.15
CA PHE A 371 9.26 1.87 -19.12
C PHE A 371 9.15 0.38 -18.75
N ALA A 372 9.39 0.05 -17.48
CA ALA A 372 9.27 -1.31 -16.98
C ALA A 372 7.84 -1.87 -17.16
N ASP A 373 6.81 -1.09 -16.86
CA ASP A 373 5.42 -1.52 -17.02
C ASP A 373 5.02 -1.72 -18.49
N LEU A 374 5.66 -1.02 -19.43
CA LEU A 374 5.44 -1.18 -20.87
C LEU A 374 6.16 -2.41 -21.44
N VAL A 375 7.39 -2.69 -20.99
CA VAL A 375 8.26 -3.73 -21.56
C VAL A 375 8.14 -5.08 -20.83
N ASN A 376 8.07 -5.06 -19.50
CA ASN A 376 7.96 -6.25 -18.65
C ASN A 376 6.83 -6.06 -17.61
N PRO A 377 5.57 -6.19 -18.05
CA PRO A 377 4.40 -5.92 -17.23
C PRO A 377 4.27 -6.88 -16.04
N VAL A 378 3.94 -6.35 -14.84
CA VAL A 378 3.34 -7.17 -13.77
C VAL A 378 2.06 -7.83 -14.30
N ARG A 379 1.95 -9.15 -14.15
CA ARG A 379 0.77 -9.95 -14.52
C ARG A 379 0.12 -10.49 -13.26
N LEU A 380 -1.21 -10.49 -13.22
CA LEU A 380 -2.00 -11.02 -12.11
C LEU A 380 -2.35 -12.51 -12.29
N THR A 381 -1.78 -13.17 -13.30
CA THR A 381 -2.07 -14.56 -13.68
C THR A 381 -0.82 -15.41 -13.78
#